data_AF-A0A7J4I3X7-F1
#
_entry.id   AF-A0A7J4I3X7-F1
#
_cell.length_a   1.000
_cell.length_b   1.000
_cell.length_c   1.000
_cell.angle_alpha   90.00
_cell.angle_beta   90.00
_cell.angle_gamma   90.00
#
_symmetry.space_group_name_H-M   'P 1'
#
loop_
_entity.id
_entity.type
_entity.pdbx_description
1 polymer ?
#
loop_
_entity_poly.entity_id
_entity_poly.type
_entity_poly.pdbx_seq_one_letter_code
_entity_poly.pdbx_strand_id
1 'polypeptide(L)'
;MKKRFRDLIEYLEYDELIKVRMDLEKGGVQVARLIDSKIEQEIRKYNILCATCSQKLDLYSFNHFTLFFGPQDIQRRASFCALDCLEYFLKNLKELQQETNQQETSQQERGDVCTTTKPSQENL
;
A
#
# COMPACT_ATOMS: atom_id res chain seq x y z
N MET A 1 3.08 10.39 -22.53
CA MET A 1 3.75 11.13 -21.43
C MET A 1 5.27 10.96 -21.52
N LYS A 2 5.97 11.73 -22.37
CA LYS A 2 7.46 11.67 -22.47
C LYS A 2 8.15 13.05 -22.52
N LYS A 3 7.39 14.15 -22.37
CA LYS A 3 7.92 15.51 -22.62
C LYS A 3 8.65 16.14 -21.43
N ARG A 4 8.25 15.82 -20.20
CA ARG A 4 8.67 16.57 -19.00
C ARG A 4 10.17 16.56 -18.68
N PHE A 5 10.89 15.47 -18.96
CA PHE A 5 12.34 15.43 -18.70
C PHE A 5 13.12 16.22 -19.75
N ARG A 6 12.70 16.14 -21.02
CA ARG A 6 13.31 16.90 -22.11
C ARG A 6 13.15 18.40 -21.89
N ASP A 7 11.93 18.81 -21.52
CA ASP A 7 11.63 20.19 -21.18
C ASP A 7 12.57 20.70 -20.07
N LEU A 8 12.85 19.87 -19.05
CA LEU A 8 13.74 20.25 -17.93
C LEU A 8 15.19 20.45 -18.36
N ILE A 9 15.71 19.62 -19.27
CA ILE A 9 17.05 19.78 -19.85
C ILE A 9 17.15 21.07 -20.69
N GLU A 10 16.07 21.47 -21.36
CA GLU A 10 16.01 22.71 -22.16
C GLU A 10 16.11 23.99 -21.31
N TYR A 11 15.83 23.91 -20.00
CA TYR A 11 15.93 25.04 -19.06
C TYR A 11 17.25 25.12 -18.29
N LEU A 12 18.15 24.13 -18.41
CA LEU A 12 19.42 24.12 -17.70
C LEU A 12 20.45 25.03 -18.38
N GLU A 13 21.25 25.73 -17.57
CA GLU A 13 22.37 26.52 -18.08
C GLU A 13 23.53 25.62 -18.55
N TYR A 14 24.43 26.17 -19.37
CA TYR A 14 25.51 25.39 -19.99
C TYR A 14 26.41 24.69 -18.96
N ASP A 15 26.75 25.35 -17.86
CA ASP A 15 27.57 24.76 -16.81
C ASP A 15 26.84 23.64 -16.05
N GLU A 16 25.53 23.78 -15.85
CA GLU A 16 24.67 22.75 -15.28
C GLU A 16 24.58 21.53 -16.19
N LEU A 17 24.43 21.74 -17.51
CA LEU A 17 24.44 20.67 -18.50
C LEU A 17 25.76 19.90 -18.50
N ILE A 18 26.90 20.58 -18.35
CA ILE A 18 28.21 19.93 -18.22
C ILE A 18 28.29 19.11 -16.94
N LYS A 19 27.81 19.64 -15.80
CA LYS A 19 27.80 18.91 -14.52
C LYS A 19 26.94 17.65 -14.59
N VAL A 20 25.74 17.75 -15.17
CA VAL A 20 24.82 16.61 -15.36
C VAL A 20 25.46 15.56 -16.27
N ARG A 21 26.08 15.97 -17.39
CA ARG A 21 26.81 15.05 -18.28
C ARG A 21 27.92 14.30 -17.55
N MET A 22 28.75 15.03 -16.79
CA MET A 22 29.84 14.44 -16.01
C MET A 22 29.34 13.48 -14.92
N ASP A 23 28.21 13.77 -14.28
CA ASP A 23 27.61 12.86 -13.31
C ASP A 23 27.12 11.58 -13.99
N LEU A 24 26.42 11.69 -15.12
CA LEU A 24 25.94 10.54 -15.89
C LEU A 24 27.08 9.66 -16.43
N GLU A 25 28.18 10.26 -16.90
CA GLU A 25 29.40 9.53 -17.30
C GLU A 25 30.03 8.75 -16.14
N LYS A 26 29.86 9.23 -14.89
CA LYS A 26 30.32 8.56 -13.66
C LYS A 26 29.28 7.60 -13.07
N GLY A 27 28.21 7.30 -13.80
CA GLY A 27 27.14 6.38 -13.37
C GLY A 27 25.93 7.06 -12.73
N GLY A 28 25.81 8.40 -12.81
CA GLY A 28 24.62 9.15 -12.41
C GLY A 28 24.37 9.22 -10.91
N VAL A 29 25.42 9.17 -10.09
CA VAL A 29 25.31 9.04 -8.63
C VAL A 29 24.58 10.23 -8.00
N GLN A 30 24.86 11.46 -8.43
CA GLN A 30 24.20 12.64 -7.86
C GLN A 30 22.75 12.74 -8.31
N VAL A 31 22.47 12.49 -9.58
CA VAL A 31 21.11 12.46 -10.12
C VAL A 31 20.28 11.38 -9.42
N ALA A 32 20.83 10.18 -9.23
CA ALA A 32 20.16 9.10 -8.50
C ALA A 32 19.83 9.52 -7.06
N ARG A 33 20.79 10.09 -6.32
CA ARG A 33 20.55 10.61 -4.96
C ARG A 33 19.46 11.68 -4.91
N LEU A 34 19.42 12.58 -5.90
CA LEU A 34 18.39 13.61 -5.99
C LEU A 34 17.00 13.01 -6.23
N ILE A 35 16.92 12.01 -7.12
CA ILE A 35 15.68 11.28 -7.40
C ILE A 35 15.22 10.53 -6.15
N ASP A 36 16.10 9.78 -5.50
CA ASP A 36 15.80 9.01 -4.28
C ASP A 36 15.32 9.93 -3.16
N SER A 37 16.01 11.05 -2.95
CA SER A 37 15.61 12.07 -1.97
C SER A 37 14.22 12.64 -2.29
N LYS A 38 13.91 12.85 -3.57
CA LYS A 38 12.60 13.36 -3.98
C LYS A 38 11.50 12.31 -3.78
N ILE A 39 11.77 11.05 -4.11
CA ILE A 39 10.87 9.92 -3.87
C ILE A 39 10.57 9.82 -2.37
N GLU A 40 11.60 9.87 -1.52
CA GLU A 40 11.41 9.89 -0.07
C GLU A 40 10.57 11.08 0.39
N GLN A 41 10.81 12.28 -0.14
CA GLN A 41 10.00 13.45 0.20
C GLN A 41 8.53 13.27 -0.17
N GLU A 42 8.23 12.76 -1.37
CA GLU A 42 6.85 12.49 -1.77
C GLU A 42 6.22 11.40 -0.90
N ILE A 43 6.95 10.32 -0.60
CA ILE A 43 6.51 9.27 0.33
C ILE A 43 6.18 9.85 1.73
N ARG A 44 6.95 10.84 2.20
CA ARG A 44 6.75 11.51 3.49
C ARG A 44 5.51 12.41 3.50
N LYS A 45 5.15 13.04 2.37
CA LYS A 45 3.97 13.94 2.30
C LYS A 45 2.65 13.22 2.59
N TYR A 46 2.52 11.96 2.22
CA TYR A 46 1.25 11.23 2.31
C TYR A 46 0.98 10.57 3.67
N ASN A 47 1.91 10.59 4.63
CA ASN A 47 1.76 9.84 5.90
C ASN A 47 2.31 10.58 7.11
N ILE A 48 1.63 11.66 7.47
CA ILE A 48 1.94 12.44 8.68
C ILE A 48 1.00 12.07 9.82
N LEU A 49 0.05 11.14 9.64
CA LEU A 49 -0.96 10.82 10.65
C LEU A 49 -0.93 9.33 10.97
N CYS A 50 -1.16 9.00 12.24
CA CYS A 50 -1.36 7.65 12.71
C CYS A 50 -2.66 7.09 12.13
N ALA A 51 -2.62 5.89 11.54
CA ALA A 51 -3.78 5.22 10.97
C ALA A 51 -4.81 4.82 12.04
N THR A 52 -4.40 4.72 13.31
CA THR A 52 -5.25 4.31 14.43
C THR A 52 -5.85 5.50 15.18
N CYS A 53 -5.00 6.42 15.66
CA CYS A 53 -5.43 7.53 16.53
C CYS A 53 -5.40 8.91 15.85
N SER A 54 -5.03 8.97 14.57
CA SER A 54 -4.89 10.21 13.80
C SER A 54 -3.89 11.23 14.37
N GLN A 55 -3.08 10.85 15.35
CA GLN A 55 -2.01 11.71 15.87
C GLN A 55 -0.96 11.99 14.80
N LYS A 56 -0.44 13.22 14.79
CA LYS A 56 0.65 13.59 13.89
C LYS A 56 1.92 12.82 14.24
N LEU A 57 2.51 12.17 13.24
CA LEU A 57 3.75 11.42 13.38
C LEU A 57 4.95 12.36 13.24
N ASP A 58 5.88 12.25 14.19
CA ASP A 58 7.21 12.81 14.03
C ASP A 58 8.09 11.79 13.30
N LEU A 59 8.34 12.07 12.02
CA LEU A 59 9.13 11.24 11.11
C LEU A 59 10.62 11.17 11.50
N TYR A 60 11.08 12.04 12.41
CA TYR A 60 12.45 12.03 12.93
C TYR A 60 12.59 11.24 14.23
N SER A 61 11.47 10.82 14.84
CA SER A 61 11.49 9.99 16.04
C SER A 61 11.62 8.51 15.68
N PHE A 62 12.39 7.75 16.47
CA PHE A 62 12.60 6.31 16.26
C PHE A 62 11.37 5.44 16.58
N ASN A 63 10.30 6.02 17.13
CA ASN A 63 9.19 5.26 17.73
C ASN A 63 7.94 5.20 16.83
N HIS A 64 8.09 5.23 15.51
CA HIS A 64 6.96 5.07 14.59
C HIS A 64 7.07 3.76 13.79
N PHE A 65 5.93 3.11 13.56
CA PHE A 65 5.84 1.86 12.81
C PHE A 65 5.12 2.10 11.49
N THR A 66 5.48 1.37 10.44
CA THR A 66 4.79 1.45 9.14
C THR A 66 4.57 0.06 8.58
N LEU A 67 3.34 -0.21 8.13
CA LEU A 67 2.97 -1.40 7.39
C LEU A 67 2.72 -1.04 5.93
N PHE A 68 3.22 -1.89 5.04
CA PHE A 68 2.94 -1.86 3.60
C PHE A 68 2.16 -3.14 3.24
N PHE A 69 1.05 -3.01 2.54
CA PHE A 69 0.18 -4.15 2.20
C PHE A 69 -0.46 -3.99 0.82
N GLY A 70 -0.72 -5.11 0.17
CA GLY A 70 -1.18 -5.17 -1.22
C GLY A 70 -0.04 -5.39 -2.22
N PRO A 71 -0.38 -5.74 -3.48
CA PRO A 71 0.59 -5.96 -4.54
C PRO A 71 1.31 -4.67 -4.94
N GLN A 72 2.47 -4.81 -5.59
CA GLN A 72 3.41 -3.72 -5.86
C GLN A 72 2.77 -2.50 -6.56
N ASP A 73 1.78 -2.73 -7.43
CA ASP A 73 1.11 -1.68 -8.20
C ASP A 73 0.00 -0.94 -7.43
N ILE A 74 -0.52 -1.53 -6.34
CA ILE A 74 -1.61 -0.95 -5.52
C ILE A 74 -1.26 -1.03 -4.02
N GLN A 75 0.01 -0.86 -3.72
CA GLN A 75 0.51 -0.94 -2.35
C GLN A 75 -0.11 0.18 -1.51
N ARG A 76 -0.78 -0.22 -0.43
CA ARG A 76 -1.31 0.66 0.60
C ARG A 76 -0.31 0.74 1.75
N ARG A 77 -0.33 1.87 2.43
CA ARG A 77 0.53 2.16 3.57
C ARG A 77 -0.30 2.61 4.77
N ALA A 78 0.06 2.12 5.96
CA ALA A 78 -0.47 2.60 7.23
C ALA A 78 0.70 2.86 8.19
N SER A 79 0.73 4.03 8.83
CA SER A 79 1.77 4.40 9.79
C SER A 79 1.18 4.60 11.19
N PHE A 80 1.96 4.33 12.23
CA PHE A 80 1.50 4.28 13.64
C PHE A 80 2.47 5.02 14.55
N CYS A 81 1.93 5.77 15.52
CA CYS A 81 2.73 6.58 16.45
C CYS A 81 3.38 5.79 17.59
N ALA A 82 2.90 4.57 17.84
CA ALA A 82 3.36 3.72 18.94
C ALA A 82 3.02 2.25 18.66
N LEU A 83 3.63 1.35 19.42
CA LEU A 83 3.40 -0.09 19.32
C LEU A 83 1.93 -0.44 19.62
N ASP A 84 1.35 0.17 20.65
CA ASP A 84 -0.04 -0.07 21.05
C ASP A 84 -1.04 0.27 19.93
N CYS A 85 -0.78 1.35 19.18
CA CYS A 85 -1.60 1.73 18.04
C CYS A 85 -1.51 0.71 16.89
N LEU A 86 -0.33 0.13 16.68
CA LEU A 86 -0.12 -0.95 15.72
C LEU A 86 -0.82 -2.24 16.19
N GLU A 87 -0.69 -2.61 17.46
CA GLU A 87 -1.33 -3.80 18.03
C GLU A 87 -2.84 -3.73 17.94
N TYR A 88 -3.43 -2.60 18.33
CA TYR A 88 -4.87 -2.35 18.20
C TYR A 88 -5.34 -2.50 16.75
N PHE A 89 -4.60 -1.91 15.80
CA PHE A 89 -4.91 -2.03 14.38
C PHE A 89 -4.87 -3.48 13.88
N LEU A 90 -3.83 -4.24 14.26
CA LEU A 90 -3.69 -5.65 13.89
C LEU A 90 -4.78 -6.53 14.50
N LYS A 91 -5.22 -6.24 15.73
CA LYS A 91 -6.32 -6.95 16.38
C LYS A 91 -7.63 -6.74 15.60
N ASN A 92 -7.98 -5.50 15.29
CA ASN A 92 -9.19 -5.18 14.51
C ASN A 92 -9.15 -5.79 13.10
N LEU A 93 -7.98 -5.83 12.46
CA LEU A 93 -7.81 -6.50 11.17
C LEU A 93 -8.12 -8.00 11.24
N LYS A 94 -7.68 -8.68 12.30
CA LYS A 94 -7.96 -10.12 12.50
C LYS A 94 -9.45 -10.36 12.71
N GLU A 95 -10.11 -9.52 13.49
CA GLU A 95 -11.55 -9.61 13.75
C GLU A 95 -12.34 -9.45 12.43
N LEU A 96 -12.02 -8.43 11.62
CA LEU A 96 -12.63 -8.23 10.30
C LEU A 96 -12.45 -9.43 9.34
N GLN A 97 -11.27 -10.05 9.35
CA GLN A 97 -11.02 -11.24 8.53
C GLN A 97 -11.87 -12.44 9.00
N GLN A 98 -12.03 -12.61 10.31
CA GLN A 98 -12.85 -13.69 10.86
C GLN A 98 -14.33 -13.52 10.50
N GLU A 99 -14.85 -12.29 10.55
CA GLU A 99 -16.22 -11.98 10.13
C GLU A 99 -16.45 -12.25 8.64
N THR A 100 -15.47 -11.88 7.80
CA THR A 100 -15.53 -12.10 6.34
C THR A 100 -15.59 -13.60 6.01
N ASN A 101 -14.72 -14.41 6.64
CA ASN A 101 -14.69 -15.86 6.43
C ASN A 101 -15.97 -16.57 6.90
N GLN A 102 -16.63 -16.07 7.96
CA GLN A 102 -17.90 -16.62 8.44
C GLN A 102 -19.05 -16.35 7.46
N GLN A 103 -19.04 -15.20 6.78
CA GLN A 103 -20.07 -14.86 5.78
C GLN A 103 -19.96 -15.72 4.51
N GLU A 104 -18.74 -16.07 4.08
CA GLU A 104 -18.52 -16.97 2.94
C GLU A 104 -18.99 -18.41 3.24
N THR A 105 -18.78 -18.88 4.47
CA THR A 105 -19.22 -20.22 4.90
C THR A 105 -20.76 -20.33 4.99
N SER A 106 -21.43 -19.23 5.37
CA SER A 106 -22.89 -19.17 5.53
C SER A 106 -23.69 -19.10 4.21
N GLN A 107 -23.02 -18.80 3.09
CA GLN A 107 -23.66 -18.75 1.76
C GLN A 107 -23.56 -20.08 1.00
N GLN A 108 -22.69 -20.99 1.43
CA GLN A 108 -22.50 -22.29 0.78
C GLN A 108 -23.51 -23.37 1.25
N GLU A 109 -24.16 -23.19 2.40
CA GLU A 109 -25.15 -24.14 2.96
C GLU A 109 -26.59 -23.95 2.46
N ARG A 110 -26.88 -22.95 1.61
CA ARG A 110 -28.20 -22.77 0.98
C ARG A 110 -28.33 -23.38 -0.44
N GLY A 111 -27.37 -24.22 -0.83
CA GLY A 111 -27.30 -24.83 -2.16
C GLY A 111 -27.89 -26.23 -2.32
N ASP A 112 -28.10 -27.00 -1.24
CA ASP A 112 -28.39 -28.44 -1.35
C ASP A 112 -29.52 -28.92 -0.43
N VAL A 113 -30.77 -28.54 -0.71
CA VAL A 113 -31.94 -29.35 -0.29
C VAL A 113 -32.96 -29.42 -1.42
N CYS A 114 -32.77 -30.37 -2.33
CA CYS A 114 -33.85 -30.95 -3.13
C CYS A 114 -33.71 -32.48 -3.07
N THR A 115 -34.17 -33.08 -1.98
CA THR A 115 -34.32 -34.54 -1.88
C THR A 115 -35.69 -34.94 -2.38
N THR A 116 -35.77 -35.44 -3.60
CA THR A 116 -36.91 -36.19 -4.12
C THR A 116 -36.94 -37.56 -3.47
N THR A 117 -37.73 -37.73 -2.40
CA THR A 117 -38.09 -39.05 -1.87
C THR A 117 -39.38 -39.51 -2.55
N LYS A 118 -39.22 -40.44 -3.50
CA LYS A 118 -40.29 -41.32 -4.00
C LYS A 118 -40.65 -42.31 -2.89
N PRO A 119 -41.94 -42.65 -2.72
CA PRO A 119 -42.29 -44.03 -2.45
C PRO A 119 -43.30 -44.58 -3.46
N SER A 120 -43.19 -45.88 -3.63
CA SER A 120 -43.87 -46.74 -4.59
C SER A 120 -45.25 -47.21 -4.10
N GLN A 121 -46.10 -47.53 -5.08
CA GLN A 121 -47.22 -48.50 -5.07
C GLN A 121 -48.43 -48.25 -4.16
N GLU A 122 -49.63 -48.23 -4.77
CA GLU A 122 -50.79 -48.95 -4.24
C GLU A 122 -51.81 -49.27 -5.34
N ASN A 123 -52.43 -50.44 -5.20
CA ASN A 123 -53.39 -51.11 -6.09
C ASN A 123 -54.77 -50.42 -6.10
N LEU A 124 -55.45 -50.41 -7.26
CA LEU A 124 -56.74 -51.11 -7.50
C LEU A 124 -57.14 -50.98 -8.98
#